data_AF-A0A972QJC6-F1
#
_entry.id   AF-A0A972QJC6-F1
#
_cell.length_a   1.000
_cell.length_b   1.000
_cell.length_c   1.000
_cell.angle_alpha   90.00
_cell.angle_beta   90.00
_cell.angle_gamma   90.00
#
_symmetry.space_group_name_H-M   'P 1'
#
loop_
_entity.id
_entity.type
_entity.pdbx_description
1 polymer ?
#
loop_
_entity_poly.entity_id
_entity_poly.type
_entity_poly.pdbx_seq_one_letter_code
_entity_poly.pdbx_strand_id
1 'polypeptide(L)'
;MNVAEIVVTLGGLGVIGFLAWYFFGPKQSSAAQVKGNVQEIMVTVKGGYSPDVIRVKKGIPLRLIFDRKEAGDCSSRVVFPDFHASKTLPPFARTTLEFTPDKAGEFGFACGMNMLHGTLIVEEGEKAGEAADAPEAPHTEPAPGHVHEYAEAVGVGPTMPVSKTEQVEFALIGGGVTCPTCAVNIETALGSLPGVDDIKVNFGAERITANYDPTQITPEKMQEIIENTGYKVHLRSQPGTPDTEDKEAAERSAERKDITRRLIVAAILTIPVIFAVMTHEFFNPAWLPEFLLNRWLQLALITPVMLYAGWPIHRTGWLTLRHRTADMNTLITVGTIAAFAYSLVVTTAPGVLPENLRAVYYEAVGVIITLILLGRLLEAIAKGGT
;
A
#
# COMPACT_ATOMS: atom_id res chain seq x y z
N MET A 1 3.55 -43.94 -11.35
CA MET A 1 3.60 -42.59 -11.91
C MET A 1 4.18 -42.65 -13.32
N ASN A 2 3.47 -42.09 -14.30
CA ASN A 2 3.96 -41.95 -15.67
C ASN A 2 4.96 -40.79 -15.77
N VAL A 3 5.80 -40.79 -16.81
CA VAL A 3 6.81 -39.73 -17.05
C VAL A 3 6.18 -38.33 -17.05
N ALA A 4 4.98 -38.18 -17.65
CA ALA A 4 4.23 -36.93 -17.64
C ALA A 4 3.85 -36.45 -16.23
N GLU A 5 3.42 -37.36 -15.34
CA GLU A 5 3.08 -37.02 -13.95
C GLU A 5 4.32 -36.56 -13.19
N ILE A 6 5.46 -37.25 -13.37
CA ILE A 6 6.74 -36.87 -12.75
C ILE A 6 7.16 -35.46 -13.20
N VAL A 7 7.08 -35.16 -14.50
CA VAL A 7 7.40 -33.84 -15.05
C VAL A 7 6.47 -32.76 -14.50
N VAL A 8 5.15 -33.02 -14.40
CA VAL A 8 4.17 -32.07 -13.86
C VAL A 8 4.40 -31.84 -12.36
N THR A 9 4.63 -32.89 -11.56
CA THR A 9 4.89 -32.76 -10.12
C THR A 9 6.19 -32.03 -9.84
N LEU A 10 7.28 -32.35 -10.55
CA LEU A 10 8.56 -31.65 -10.41
C LEU A 10 8.46 -30.19 -10.89
N GLY A 11 7.72 -29.92 -11.96
CA GLY A 11 7.42 -28.56 -12.41
C GLY A 11 6.64 -27.76 -11.36
N GLY A 12 5.60 -28.35 -10.78
CA GLY A 12 4.81 -27.74 -9.71
C GLY A 12 5.63 -27.44 -8.46
N LEU A 13 6.44 -28.40 -8.00
CA LEU A 13 7.39 -28.19 -6.88
C LEU A 13 8.44 -27.11 -7.21
N GLY A 14 8.93 -27.06 -8.45
CA GLY A 14 9.82 -26.02 -8.92
C GLY A 14 9.20 -24.62 -8.89
N VAL A 15 7.93 -24.48 -9.32
CA VAL A 15 7.18 -23.21 -9.25
C VAL A 15 6.91 -22.82 -7.79
N ILE A 16 6.51 -23.76 -6.93
CA ILE A 16 6.31 -23.51 -5.49
C ILE A 16 7.61 -23.05 -4.83
N GLY A 17 8.73 -23.75 -5.08
CA GLY A 17 10.05 -23.37 -4.58
C GLY A 17 10.53 -22.02 -5.11
N PHE A 18 10.28 -21.72 -6.39
CA PHE A 18 10.55 -20.41 -6.98
C PHE A 18 9.72 -19.30 -6.34
N LEU A 19 8.42 -19.49 -6.14
CA LEU A 19 7.54 -18.52 -5.48
C LEU A 19 7.97 -18.30 -4.02
N ALA A 20 8.27 -19.38 -3.29
CA ALA A 20 8.80 -19.29 -1.92
C ALA A 20 10.12 -18.50 -1.88
N TRP A 21 11.07 -18.77 -2.79
CA TRP A 21 12.30 -17.99 -2.90
C TRP A 21 12.07 -16.55 -3.39
N TYR A 22 11.08 -16.31 -4.25
CA TYR A 22 10.78 -14.96 -4.74
C TYR A 22 10.19 -14.06 -3.64
N PHE A 23 9.30 -14.59 -2.79
CA PHE A 23 8.72 -13.85 -1.67
C PHE A 23 9.61 -13.84 -0.40
N PHE A 24 10.30 -14.95 -0.09
CA PHE A 24 11.02 -15.15 1.19
C PHE A 24 12.53 -15.38 1.05
N GLY A 25 13.09 -15.40 -0.16
CA GLY A 25 14.52 -15.67 -0.38
C GLY A 25 15.45 -14.55 0.10
N PRO A 26 16.73 -14.86 0.37
CA PRO A 26 17.68 -13.92 0.97
C PRO A 26 17.89 -12.69 0.08
N LYS A 27 17.63 -11.55 0.69
CA LYS A 27 17.74 -10.20 0.12
C LYS A 27 19.19 -9.72 0.15
N GLN A 28 19.65 -8.96 -0.86
CA GLN A 28 21.06 -8.54 -0.94
C GLN A 28 21.38 -7.52 0.15
N SER A 29 22.06 -7.97 1.21
CA SER A 29 22.49 -7.08 2.29
C SER A 29 23.71 -6.26 1.89
N SER A 30 23.66 -4.95 2.10
CA SER A 30 24.81 -4.07 1.94
C SER A 30 25.20 -3.46 3.29
N ALA A 31 26.49 -3.40 3.56
CA ALA A 31 27.04 -2.76 4.75
C ALA A 31 27.23 -1.25 4.50
N ALA A 32 26.85 -0.42 5.47
CA ALA A 32 27.09 1.01 5.40
C ALA A 32 28.61 1.30 5.42
N GLN A 33 29.04 2.27 4.59
CA GLN A 33 30.44 2.69 4.57
C GLN A 33 30.65 3.74 5.66
N VAL A 34 31.59 3.48 6.57
CA VAL A 34 31.99 4.45 7.60
C VAL A 34 32.87 5.53 6.95
N LYS A 35 32.40 6.77 6.92
CA LYS A 35 33.14 7.95 6.44
C LYS A 35 33.34 8.91 7.60
N GLY A 36 34.52 8.89 8.20
CA GLY A 36 34.78 9.64 9.44
C GLY A 36 33.96 9.05 10.60
N ASN A 37 33.24 9.90 11.32
CA ASN A 37 32.46 9.50 12.51
C ASN A 37 30.98 9.17 12.21
N VAL A 38 30.61 9.01 10.93
CA VAL A 38 29.25 8.73 10.46
C VAL A 38 29.28 7.55 9.50
N GLN A 39 28.32 6.63 9.64
CA GLN A 39 28.12 5.52 8.70
C GLN A 39 27.04 5.91 7.68
N GLU A 40 27.40 5.86 6.39
CA GLU A 40 26.56 6.36 5.29
C GLU A 40 26.21 5.22 4.34
N ILE A 41 24.93 5.15 3.92
CA ILE A 41 24.48 4.21 2.89
C ILE A 41 23.41 4.84 2.01
N MET A 42 23.46 4.54 0.71
CA MET A 42 22.46 4.95 -0.26
C MET A 42 21.46 3.82 -0.50
N VAL A 43 20.17 4.14 -0.41
CA VAL A 43 19.06 3.20 -0.64
C VAL A 43 18.26 3.70 -1.84
N THR A 44 18.34 3.00 -2.97
CA THR A 44 17.46 3.27 -4.11
C THR A 44 16.05 2.78 -3.76
N VAL A 45 15.03 3.61 -3.98
CA VAL A 45 13.62 3.22 -3.84
C VAL A 45 12.98 3.16 -5.21
N LYS A 46 12.73 1.92 -5.67
CA LYS A 46 12.13 1.63 -6.98
C LYS A 46 11.42 0.29 -6.94
N GLY A 47 10.23 0.29 -6.36
CA GLY A 47 9.39 -0.88 -6.18
C GLY A 47 9.82 -1.77 -5.03
N GLY A 48 10.39 -1.15 -4.01
CA GLY A 48 11.16 -1.80 -2.94
C GLY A 48 12.38 -0.97 -2.59
N TYR A 49 12.97 -1.27 -1.43
CA TYR A 49 14.25 -0.71 -1.01
C TYR A 49 15.39 -1.53 -1.63
N SER A 50 16.46 -0.87 -2.08
CA SER A 50 17.65 -1.54 -2.61
C SER A 50 18.90 -0.77 -2.18
N PRO A 51 19.70 -1.29 -1.23
CA PRO A 51 19.51 -2.55 -0.51
C PRO A 51 18.26 -2.54 0.39
N ASP A 52 17.61 -3.69 0.53
CA ASP A 52 16.54 -3.95 1.51
C ASP A 52 17.05 -4.65 2.78
N VAL A 53 18.33 -5.01 2.87
CA VAL A 53 18.97 -5.36 4.14
C VAL A 53 20.21 -4.48 4.33
N ILE A 54 20.27 -3.77 5.45
CA ILE A 54 21.26 -2.72 5.73
C ILE A 54 22.02 -3.14 6.99
N ARG A 55 23.34 -3.32 6.90
CA ARG A 55 24.21 -3.62 8.05
C ARG A 55 24.92 -2.37 8.55
N VAL A 56 24.82 -2.11 9.86
CA VAL A 56 25.33 -0.90 10.53
C VAL A 56 25.92 -1.26 11.90
N LYS A 57 26.78 -0.42 12.46
CA LYS A 57 27.33 -0.58 13.81
C LYS A 57 26.55 0.21 14.85
N LYS A 58 26.33 -0.38 16.03
CA LYS A 58 25.73 0.28 17.20
C LYS A 58 26.56 1.51 17.63
N GLY A 59 25.88 2.59 18.03
CA GLY A 59 26.49 3.80 18.58
C GLY A 59 27.12 4.77 17.59
N ILE A 60 27.26 4.41 16.31
CA ILE A 60 27.76 5.31 15.26
C ILE A 60 26.56 6.00 14.57
N PRO A 61 26.50 7.34 14.48
CA PRO A 61 25.45 8.05 13.74
C PRO A 61 25.28 7.52 12.31
N LEU A 62 24.04 7.16 11.96
CA LEU A 62 23.67 6.57 10.68
C LEU A 62 23.02 7.61 9.77
N ARG A 63 23.54 7.74 8.54
CA ARG A 63 23.01 8.58 7.47
C ARG A 63 22.49 7.69 6.33
N LEU A 64 21.17 7.61 6.20
CA LEU A 64 20.46 6.89 5.15
C LEU A 64 20.04 7.86 4.04
N ILE A 65 20.63 7.72 2.85
CA ILE A 65 20.32 8.55 1.68
C ILE A 65 19.38 7.76 0.75
N PHE A 66 18.09 8.05 0.82
CA PHE A 66 17.09 7.43 -0.03
C PHE A 66 17.00 8.14 -1.39
N ASP A 67 17.26 7.42 -2.48
CA ASP A 67 17.16 7.89 -3.88
C ASP A 67 15.90 7.28 -4.52
N ARG A 68 14.75 7.98 -4.42
CA ARG A 68 13.45 7.48 -4.89
C ARG A 68 13.32 7.71 -6.39
N LYS A 69 13.32 6.64 -7.19
CA LYS A 69 13.32 6.68 -8.67
C LYS A 69 11.96 6.29 -9.27
N GLU A 70 10.89 6.54 -8.54
CA GLU A 70 9.52 6.22 -8.92
C GLU A 70 8.52 7.19 -8.30
N ALA A 71 7.28 7.14 -8.81
CA ALA A 71 6.14 7.90 -8.30
C ALA A 71 5.07 7.01 -7.64
N GLY A 72 5.34 5.73 -7.37
CA GLY A 72 4.37 4.83 -6.76
C GLY A 72 4.13 5.17 -5.28
N ASP A 73 2.88 5.31 -4.87
CA ASP A 73 2.46 5.81 -3.55
C ASP A 73 3.09 5.03 -2.39
N CYS A 74 3.29 3.73 -2.58
CA CYS A 74 3.91 2.79 -1.66
C CYS A 74 5.36 3.13 -1.26
N SER A 75 5.99 4.11 -1.91
CA SER A 75 7.37 4.54 -1.64
C SER A 75 7.47 5.97 -1.07
N SER A 76 6.35 6.64 -0.79
CA SER A 76 6.31 8.07 -0.40
C SER A 76 6.85 8.37 1.00
N ARG A 77 7.01 7.37 1.88
CA ARG A 77 7.58 7.51 3.23
C ARG A 77 8.36 6.25 3.59
N VAL A 78 9.36 6.38 4.45
CA VAL A 78 10.02 5.27 5.16
C VAL A 78 9.90 5.46 6.67
N VAL A 79 9.74 4.37 7.41
CA VAL A 79 9.49 4.30 8.85
C VAL A 79 10.36 3.21 9.47
N PHE A 80 11.06 3.55 10.56
CA PHE A 80 11.85 2.67 11.42
C PHE A 80 11.23 2.70 12.83
N PRO A 81 10.27 1.80 13.13
CA PRO A 81 9.47 1.88 14.36
C PRO A 81 10.31 1.83 15.64
N ASP A 82 11.27 0.91 15.72
CA ASP A 82 12.11 0.68 16.90
C ASP A 82 13.05 1.84 17.27
N PHE A 83 13.28 2.74 16.30
CA PHE A 83 14.10 3.95 16.44
C PHE A 83 13.26 5.24 16.39
N HIS A 84 11.93 5.12 16.36
CA HIS A 84 10.96 6.21 16.22
C HIS A 84 11.27 7.20 15.06
N ALA A 85 11.97 6.72 14.03
CA ALA A 85 12.48 7.55 12.95
C ALA A 85 11.63 7.36 11.69
N SER A 86 11.22 8.46 11.04
CA SER A 86 10.51 8.38 9.75
C SER A 86 10.83 9.57 8.86
N LYS A 87 10.73 9.38 7.54
CA LYS A 87 11.01 10.44 6.55
C LYS A 87 10.14 10.28 5.30
N THR A 88 9.53 11.37 4.87
CA THR A 88 8.87 11.47 3.55
C THR A 88 9.94 11.44 2.45
N LEU A 89 9.70 10.68 1.39
CA LEU A 89 10.59 10.50 0.25
C LEU A 89 9.88 11.05 -1.01
N PRO A 90 10.18 12.27 -1.46
CA PRO A 90 9.54 12.83 -2.66
C PRO A 90 9.92 12.05 -3.93
N PRO A 91 9.03 11.96 -4.94
CA PRO A 91 9.29 11.20 -6.15
C PRO A 91 10.44 11.83 -6.95
N PHE A 92 11.31 10.99 -7.53
CA PHE A 92 12.50 11.41 -8.28
C PHE A 92 13.51 12.29 -7.50
N ALA A 93 13.47 12.24 -6.16
CA ALA A 93 14.32 13.02 -5.28
C ALA A 93 15.21 12.15 -4.39
N ARG A 94 16.28 12.77 -3.88
CA ARG A 94 17.13 12.22 -2.81
C ARG A 94 16.76 12.84 -1.47
N THR A 95 16.57 12.00 -0.45
CA THR A 95 16.24 12.46 0.91
C THR A 95 17.09 11.74 1.93
N THR A 96 17.65 12.51 2.87
CA THR A 96 18.46 11.99 3.97
C THR A 96 17.61 11.80 5.23
N LEU A 97 17.75 10.63 5.87
CA LEU A 97 17.30 10.34 7.21
C LEU A 97 18.54 10.09 8.10
N GLU A 98 18.58 10.72 9.27
CA GLU A 98 19.69 10.60 10.23
C GLU A 98 19.14 10.19 11.60
N PHE A 99 19.77 9.19 12.22
CA PHE A 99 19.56 8.79 13.61
C PHE A 99 20.77 7.97 14.11
N THR A 100 20.86 7.70 15.41
CA THR A 100 21.92 6.85 15.97
C THR A 100 21.31 5.56 16.51
N PRO A 101 21.68 4.37 16.00
CA PRO A 101 21.17 3.10 16.52
C PRO A 101 21.82 2.78 17.88
N ASP A 102 21.01 2.77 18.94
CA ASP A 102 21.39 2.56 20.33
C ASP A 102 21.37 1.07 20.76
N LYS A 103 20.60 0.23 20.06
CA LYS A 103 20.39 -1.19 20.33
C LYS A 103 20.98 -2.06 19.21
N ALA A 104 21.53 -3.21 19.58
CA ALA A 104 22.00 -4.23 18.64
C ALA A 104 20.88 -5.25 18.36
N GLY A 105 20.86 -5.83 17.17
CA GLY A 105 19.80 -6.75 16.74
C GLY A 105 19.33 -6.53 15.30
N GLU A 106 18.27 -7.24 14.91
CA GLU A 106 17.60 -7.06 13.62
C GLU A 106 16.30 -6.28 13.80
N PHE A 107 16.14 -5.18 13.07
CA PHE A 107 15.01 -4.25 13.19
C PHE A 107 14.31 -4.10 11.84
N GLY A 108 12.99 -4.15 11.84
CA GLY A 108 12.20 -3.95 10.63
C GLY A 108 12.11 -2.47 10.26
N PHE A 109 12.20 -2.15 8.97
CA PHE A 109 11.77 -0.85 8.46
C PHE A 109 10.86 -1.04 7.26
N ALA A 110 9.87 -0.17 7.12
CA ALA A 110 8.86 -0.30 6.08
C ALA A 110 8.49 1.05 5.49
N CYS A 111 7.74 1.04 4.39
CA CYS A 111 7.09 2.25 3.92
C CYS A 111 5.91 2.64 4.80
N GLY A 112 5.41 3.87 4.66
CA GLY A 112 4.26 4.35 5.44
C GLY A 112 2.98 3.52 5.31
N MET A 113 2.82 2.75 4.22
CA MET A 113 1.70 1.82 4.02
C MET A 113 2.02 0.36 4.39
N ASN A 114 3.15 0.11 5.07
CA ASN A 114 3.62 -1.22 5.45
C ASN A 114 3.58 -2.27 4.31
N MET A 115 4.02 -1.85 3.12
CA MET A 115 4.08 -2.71 1.93
C MET A 115 5.53 -2.97 1.51
N LEU A 116 6.32 -1.93 1.24
CA LEU A 116 7.76 -2.11 1.01
C LEU A 116 8.43 -2.34 2.35
N HIS A 117 9.25 -3.39 2.48
CA HIS A 117 9.94 -3.75 3.72
C HIS A 117 11.43 -3.97 3.50
N GLY A 118 12.23 -3.53 4.47
CA GLY A 118 13.63 -3.87 4.62
C GLY A 118 13.98 -4.16 6.09
N THR A 119 15.24 -4.54 6.31
CA THR A 119 15.78 -4.91 7.63
C THR A 119 17.04 -4.13 7.90
N LEU A 120 17.13 -3.51 9.08
CA LEU A 120 18.33 -2.88 9.61
C LEU A 120 18.97 -3.83 10.63
N ILE A 121 20.13 -4.36 10.31
CA ILE A 121 20.92 -5.22 11.19
C ILE A 121 21.96 -4.34 11.87
N VAL A 122 21.84 -4.18 13.18
CA VAL A 122 22.77 -3.41 14.01
C VAL A 122 23.73 -4.37 14.71
N GLU A 123 24.98 -4.37 14.26
CA GLU A 123 26.07 -5.19 14.77
C GLU A 123 26.77 -4.46 15.94
N GLU A 124 27.21 -5.21 16.96
CA GLU A 124 28.03 -4.65 18.03
C GLU A 124 29.43 -4.34 17.50
N GLY A 125 29.90 -3.10 17.71
CA GLY A 125 31.25 -2.72 17.34
C GLY A 125 32.26 -3.27 18.35
N GLU A 126 33.31 -3.94 17.86
CA GLU A 126 34.50 -4.22 18.68
C GLU A 126 35.03 -2.91 19.28
N LYS A 127 35.28 -2.92 20.59
CA LYS A 127 35.87 -1.78 21.31
C LYS A 127 37.27 -1.51 20.77
N ALA A 128 37.45 -0.39 20.09
CA ALA A 128 38.76 0.09 19.72
C ALA A 128 39.49 0.67 20.95
N GLY A 129 40.48 -0.07 21.46
CA GLY A 129 41.61 0.47 22.22
C GLY A 129 41.34 0.91 23.67
N GLU A 130 41.93 0.18 24.61
CA GLU A 130 41.95 0.54 26.03
C GLU A 130 43.20 1.39 26.36
N ALA A 131 42.97 2.61 26.87
CA ALA A 131 43.90 3.45 27.64
C ALA A 131 43.03 4.49 28.37
N ALA A 132 42.88 4.40 29.71
CA ALA A 132 43.70 5.15 30.69
C ALA A 132 43.72 6.67 30.38
N ASP A 133 43.22 7.56 31.24
CA ASP A 133 43.28 7.55 32.72
C ASP A 133 42.07 8.25 33.36
N ALA A 134 41.85 8.02 34.67
CA ALA A 134 40.85 8.75 35.49
C ALA A 134 41.52 9.98 36.17
N PRO A 135 40.82 10.91 36.88
CA PRO A 135 40.04 10.57 38.07
C PRO A 135 38.73 11.37 38.36
N GLU A 136 37.81 10.63 38.99
CA GLU A 136 36.82 10.99 40.03
C GLU A 136 37.38 12.00 41.07
N ALA A 137 36.68 12.91 41.78
CA ALA A 137 35.29 13.06 42.26
C ALA A 137 35.08 14.57 42.66
N PRO A 138 34.14 15.03 43.55
CA PRO A 138 33.02 14.35 44.23
C PRO A 138 31.66 15.11 44.24
N HIS A 139 30.63 14.43 44.76
CA HIS A 139 29.34 15.01 45.17
C HIS A 139 29.45 15.93 46.41
N THR A 140 28.50 16.86 46.58
CA THR A 140 28.19 17.45 47.90
C THR A 140 26.73 17.94 48.01
N GLU A 141 25.94 17.28 48.85
CA GLU A 141 24.81 17.84 49.64
C GLU A 141 25.34 18.09 51.08
N PRO A 142 24.71 18.89 51.98
CA PRO A 142 23.27 19.24 52.10
C PRO A 142 23.07 20.79 52.05
N ALA A 143 22.09 21.50 52.65
CA ALA A 143 21.11 21.24 53.72
C ALA A 143 19.88 22.20 53.66
N PRO A 144 18.81 22.00 54.47
CA PRO A 144 17.52 22.66 54.25
C PRO A 144 17.27 23.95 55.06
N GLY A 145 16.35 24.78 54.55
CA GLY A 145 15.56 25.74 55.35
C GLY A 145 15.61 27.20 54.88
N HIS A 146 14.49 27.71 54.35
CA HIS A 146 13.66 28.76 54.98
C HIS A 146 12.50 29.21 54.05
N VAL A 147 11.60 30.03 54.61
CA VAL A 147 10.24 30.34 54.14
C VAL A 147 10.19 31.59 53.22
N HIS A 148 8.97 32.05 52.89
CA HIS A 148 8.63 33.25 52.08
C HIS A 148 8.65 33.00 50.54
N GLU A 149 7.75 33.54 49.72
CA GLU A 149 6.59 34.43 49.92
C GLU A 149 5.53 34.15 48.82
N TYR A 150 4.25 34.45 49.05
CA TYR A 150 3.23 34.37 47.98
C TYR A 150 3.32 35.61 47.09
N ALA A 151 3.97 35.49 45.93
CA ALA A 151 4.04 36.58 44.95
C ALA A 151 2.73 36.67 44.13
N GLU A 152 2.17 37.88 44.12
CA GLU A 152 0.91 38.22 43.45
C GLU A 152 1.06 38.20 41.92
N ALA A 153 0.06 37.65 41.21
CA ALA A 153 0.14 37.45 39.76
C ALA A 153 -0.06 38.76 38.97
N VAL A 154 1.03 39.51 38.77
CA VAL A 154 1.04 40.68 37.87
C VAL A 154 0.98 40.21 36.42
N GLY A 155 -0.22 40.24 35.84
CA GLY A 155 -0.48 39.79 34.48
C GLY A 155 0.09 40.73 33.40
N VAL A 156 1.27 40.39 32.87
CA VAL A 156 1.72 40.81 31.52
C VAL A 156 2.34 39.60 30.81
N GLY A 157 1.50 38.65 30.40
CA GLY A 157 1.90 37.65 29.41
C GLY A 157 2.01 38.30 28.02
N PRO A 158 2.96 37.90 27.16
CA PRO A 158 3.01 38.41 25.79
C PRO A 158 1.72 38.04 25.06
N THR A 159 1.03 39.03 24.50
CA THR A 159 -0.09 38.81 23.59
C THR A 159 0.46 38.14 22.32
N MET A 160 0.36 36.81 22.25
CA MET A 160 0.70 36.10 21.03
C MET A 160 -0.23 36.58 19.91
N PRO A 161 0.30 36.93 18.72
CA PRO A 161 -0.55 37.28 17.60
C PRO A 161 -1.43 36.07 17.28
N VAL A 162 -2.75 36.29 17.22
CA VAL A 162 -3.69 35.26 16.81
C VAL A 162 -3.36 34.90 15.36
N SER A 163 -2.79 33.71 15.15
CA SER A 163 -2.65 33.15 13.81
C SER A 163 -4.01 33.12 13.15
N LYS A 164 -4.08 33.55 11.89
CA LYS A 164 -5.34 33.64 11.16
C LYS A 164 -5.66 32.28 10.55
N THR A 165 -6.00 31.32 11.41
CA THR A 165 -6.35 29.96 11.01
C THR A 165 -7.61 29.97 10.12
N GLU A 166 -7.50 29.39 8.93
CA GLU A 166 -8.61 29.15 8.00
C GLU A 166 -8.99 27.66 8.00
N GLN A 167 -10.21 27.34 7.59
CA GLN A 167 -10.69 25.96 7.50
C GLN A 167 -10.77 25.51 6.05
N VAL A 168 -10.30 24.29 5.78
CA VAL A 168 -10.39 23.63 4.48
C VAL A 168 -11.06 22.26 4.66
N GLU A 169 -11.81 21.83 3.65
CA GLU A 169 -12.38 20.49 3.59
C GLU A 169 -11.96 19.78 2.29
N PHE A 170 -11.69 18.48 2.38
CA PHE A 170 -11.39 17.62 1.23
C PHE A 170 -12.36 16.45 1.19
N ALA A 171 -12.90 16.17 0.00
CA ALA A 171 -13.73 14.99 -0.27
C ALA A 171 -12.84 13.87 -0.81
N LEU A 172 -12.97 12.66 -0.26
CA LEU A 172 -12.23 11.45 -0.63
C LEU A 172 -12.93 10.71 -1.78
N ILE A 173 -12.15 10.09 -2.67
CA ILE A 173 -12.65 9.47 -3.91
C ILE A 173 -12.27 7.97 -3.95
N GLY A 174 -13.16 7.14 -4.46
CA GLY A 174 -12.88 5.73 -4.75
C GLY A 174 -12.74 4.83 -3.53
N GLY A 175 -13.38 5.18 -2.41
CA GLY A 175 -13.49 4.29 -1.25
C GLY A 175 -12.20 4.07 -0.47
N GLY A 176 -11.14 4.84 -0.71
CA GLY A 176 -9.78 4.53 -0.20
C GLY A 176 -9.67 4.36 1.32
N VAL A 177 -10.52 5.01 2.10
CA VAL A 177 -10.45 5.05 3.58
C VAL A 177 -11.38 3.99 4.20
N THR A 178 -11.00 2.72 4.05
CA THR A 178 -11.82 1.55 4.44
C THR A 178 -11.71 1.14 5.91
N CYS A 179 -10.80 1.72 6.71
CA CYS A 179 -10.64 1.33 8.11
C CYS A 179 -10.20 2.49 9.03
N PRO A 180 -10.39 2.36 10.36
CA PRO A 180 -9.90 3.35 11.34
C PRO A 180 -8.37 3.53 11.36
N THR A 181 -7.58 2.63 10.77
CA THR A 181 -6.13 2.86 10.63
C THR A 181 -5.82 3.87 9.52
N CYS A 182 -6.63 3.89 8.46
CA CYS A 182 -6.52 4.90 7.41
C CYS A 182 -6.84 6.32 7.94
N ALA A 183 -7.69 6.43 8.97
CA ALA A 183 -7.93 7.65 9.75
C ALA A 183 -6.65 8.28 10.27
N VAL A 184 -6.01 7.53 11.17
CA VAL A 184 -4.85 7.94 11.93
C VAL A 184 -3.69 8.23 10.99
N ASN A 185 -3.59 7.53 9.84
CA ASN A 185 -2.60 7.81 8.81
C ASN A 185 -2.78 9.21 8.18
N ILE A 186 -4.00 9.63 7.84
CA ILE A 186 -4.28 10.96 7.26
C ILE A 186 -4.10 12.05 8.33
N GLU A 187 -4.66 11.83 9.52
CA GLU A 187 -4.56 12.76 10.67
C GLU A 187 -3.10 12.99 11.08
N THR A 188 -2.29 11.92 11.17
CA THR A 188 -0.86 12.02 11.47
C THR A 188 -0.07 12.64 10.30
N ALA A 189 -0.45 12.37 9.05
CA ALA A 189 0.25 12.94 7.90
C ALA A 189 0.12 14.46 7.84
N LEU A 190 -1.11 14.98 7.93
CA LEU A 190 -1.38 16.42 7.86
C LEU A 190 -1.10 17.14 9.18
N GLY A 191 -1.43 16.55 10.34
CA GLY A 191 -1.13 17.13 11.66
C GLY A 191 0.37 17.20 11.99
N SER A 192 1.24 16.60 11.18
CA SER A 192 2.69 16.74 11.29
C SER A 192 3.28 17.89 10.44
N LEU A 193 2.45 18.67 9.75
CA LEU A 193 2.87 19.75 8.87
C LEU A 193 2.93 21.10 9.62
N PRO A 194 3.96 21.93 9.38
CA PRO A 194 3.98 23.30 9.87
C PRO A 194 2.76 24.08 9.34
N GLY A 195 2.01 24.72 10.25
CA GLY A 195 0.81 25.48 9.90
C GLY A 195 -0.48 24.66 9.80
N VAL A 196 -0.55 23.42 10.29
CA VAL A 196 -1.82 22.71 10.51
C VAL A 196 -2.10 22.63 12.01
N ASP A 197 -3.22 23.20 12.46
CA ASP A 197 -3.57 23.36 13.88
C ASP A 197 -4.45 22.20 14.41
N ASP A 198 -5.45 21.77 13.63
CA ASP A 198 -6.40 20.70 13.98
C ASP A 198 -6.83 19.97 12.70
N ILE A 199 -7.00 18.65 12.77
CA ILE A 199 -7.50 17.84 11.66
C ILE A 199 -8.46 16.76 12.18
N LYS A 200 -9.55 16.56 11.44
CA LYS A 200 -10.55 15.53 11.70
C LYS A 200 -10.89 14.81 10.41
N VAL A 201 -10.87 13.49 10.44
CA VAL A 201 -11.22 12.68 9.26
C VAL A 201 -12.44 11.80 9.58
N ASN A 202 -13.41 11.80 8.67
CA ASN A 202 -14.66 11.06 8.78
C ASN A 202 -14.77 10.04 7.64
N PHE A 203 -14.55 8.76 7.98
CA PHE A 203 -14.58 7.60 7.07
C PHE A 203 -15.96 7.32 6.49
N GLY A 204 -17.00 7.51 7.31
CA GLY A 204 -18.38 7.27 6.87
C GLY A 204 -18.83 8.30 5.84
N ALA A 205 -18.40 9.55 6.01
CA ALA A 205 -18.76 10.66 5.11
C ALA A 205 -17.74 10.92 3.99
N GLU A 206 -16.64 10.15 3.91
CA GLU A 206 -15.53 10.37 2.97
C GLU A 206 -14.98 11.82 3.00
N ARG A 207 -14.85 12.41 4.20
CA ARG A 207 -14.46 13.83 4.40
C ARG A 207 -13.25 14.00 5.31
N ILE A 208 -12.40 14.97 4.99
CA ILE A 208 -11.31 15.48 5.82
C ILE A 208 -11.57 16.96 6.07
N THR A 209 -11.56 17.41 7.32
CA THR A 209 -11.60 18.83 7.68
C THR A 209 -10.30 19.19 8.38
N ALA A 210 -9.60 20.23 7.92
CA ALA A 210 -8.37 20.72 8.51
C ALA A 210 -8.43 22.23 8.76
N ASN A 211 -7.93 22.65 9.92
CA ASN A 211 -7.73 24.05 10.28
C ASN A 211 -6.24 24.36 10.11
N TYR A 212 -5.91 25.39 9.34
CA TYR A 212 -4.54 25.65 8.88
C TYR A 212 -4.21 27.15 8.77
N ASP A 213 -2.93 27.50 8.84
CA ASP A 213 -2.40 28.84 8.60
C ASP A 213 -2.09 29.02 7.10
N PRO A 214 -2.85 29.85 6.36
CA PRO A 214 -2.66 30.05 4.92
C PRO A 214 -1.36 30.79 4.57
N THR A 215 -0.61 31.31 5.55
CA THR A 215 0.72 31.88 5.34
C THR A 215 1.84 30.83 5.34
N GLN A 216 1.58 29.63 5.86
CA GLN A 216 2.56 28.54 5.98
C GLN A 216 2.27 27.36 5.05
N ILE A 217 1.00 27.05 4.78
CA ILE A 217 0.61 25.92 3.92
C ILE A 217 -0.66 26.26 3.10
N THR A 218 -0.77 25.73 1.88
CA THR A 218 -1.95 25.98 1.01
C THR A 218 -2.84 24.73 0.88
N PRO A 219 -4.14 24.90 0.57
CA PRO A 219 -5.07 23.82 0.27
C PRO A 219 -4.57 22.82 -0.77
N GLU A 220 -3.93 23.30 -1.84
CA GLU A 220 -3.41 22.46 -2.92
C GLU A 220 -2.22 21.62 -2.43
N LYS A 221 -1.38 22.17 -1.55
CA LYS A 221 -0.26 21.43 -0.95
C LYS A 221 -0.77 20.36 0.02
N MET A 222 -1.83 20.64 0.78
CA MET A 222 -2.49 19.62 1.60
C MET A 222 -3.18 18.55 0.75
N GLN A 223 -3.88 18.92 -0.34
CA GLN A 223 -4.46 17.98 -1.30
C GLN A 223 -3.38 17.04 -1.86
N GLU A 224 -2.27 17.62 -2.35
CA GLU A 224 -1.12 16.87 -2.87
C GLU A 224 -0.55 15.91 -1.80
N ILE A 225 -0.48 16.32 -0.53
CA ILE A 225 0.03 15.47 0.55
C ILE A 225 -0.95 14.33 0.87
N ILE A 226 -2.27 14.56 0.88
CA ILE A 226 -3.26 13.50 1.05
C ILE A 226 -3.21 12.52 -0.14
N GLU A 227 -3.15 13.03 -1.38
CA GLU A 227 -2.97 12.20 -2.59
C GLU A 227 -1.69 11.34 -2.50
N ASN A 228 -0.58 11.92 -2.03
CA ASN A 228 0.68 11.20 -1.78
C ASN A 228 0.62 10.15 -0.64
N THR A 229 -0.44 10.14 0.18
CA THR A 229 -0.72 9.06 1.14
C THR A 229 -1.59 7.93 0.56
N GLY A 230 -1.95 7.99 -0.72
CA GLY A 230 -2.70 6.96 -1.44
C GLY A 230 -4.21 7.19 -1.47
N TYR A 231 -4.70 8.31 -0.94
CA TYR A 231 -6.12 8.68 -0.99
C TYR A 231 -6.33 9.78 -2.01
N LYS A 232 -7.09 9.48 -3.08
CA LYS A 232 -7.56 10.52 -3.96
C LYS A 232 -8.47 11.46 -3.20
N VAL A 233 -8.22 12.75 -3.32
CA VAL A 233 -9.07 13.80 -2.75
C VAL A 233 -9.30 14.93 -3.74
N HIS A 234 -10.42 15.61 -3.60
CA HIS A 234 -10.61 16.92 -4.20
C HIS A 234 -10.88 17.96 -3.12
N LEU A 235 -10.23 19.11 -3.27
CA LEU A 235 -10.45 20.30 -2.45
C LEU A 235 -11.90 20.77 -2.60
N ARG A 236 -12.65 20.79 -1.50
CA ARG A 236 -13.95 21.45 -1.42
C ARG A 236 -13.72 22.95 -1.24
N SER A 237 -13.45 23.68 -2.33
CA SER A 237 -13.09 25.11 -2.25
C SER A 237 -14.15 26.00 -1.59
N GLN A 238 -15.41 25.56 -1.55
CA GLN A 238 -16.52 26.21 -0.83
C GLN A 238 -17.50 25.15 -0.28
N PRO A 239 -17.22 24.53 0.88
CA PRO A 239 -18.04 23.43 1.41
C PRO A 239 -19.50 23.87 1.65
N GLY A 240 -20.46 23.02 1.28
CA GLY A 240 -21.89 23.31 1.42
C GLY A 240 -22.45 24.29 0.38
N THR A 241 -21.70 24.60 -0.68
CA THR A 241 -22.25 25.33 -1.85
C THR A 241 -22.76 24.35 -2.92
N PRO A 242 -23.88 24.65 -3.61
CA PRO A 242 -24.46 23.73 -4.59
C PRO A 242 -23.44 23.23 -5.64
N ASP A 243 -22.62 24.13 -6.19
CA ASP A 243 -21.67 23.81 -7.26
C ASP A 243 -20.50 22.89 -6.82
N THR A 244 -20.21 22.77 -5.51
CA THR A 244 -19.25 21.77 -5.00
C THR A 244 -19.93 20.41 -4.76
N GLU A 245 -21.11 20.42 -4.14
CA GLU A 245 -21.85 19.18 -3.84
C GLU A 245 -22.34 18.49 -5.11
N ASP A 246 -22.75 19.26 -6.13
CA ASP A 246 -23.13 18.77 -7.46
C ASP A 246 -21.96 18.09 -8.18
N LYS A 247 -20.73 18.62 -8.07
CA LYS A 247 -19.52 18.03 -8.69
C LYS A 247 -19.13 16.72 -8.01
N GLU A 248 -19.07 16.70 -6.68
CA GLU A 248 -18.79 15.49 -5.89
C GLU A 248 -19.87 14.40 -6.12
N ALA A 249 -21.14 14.80 -6.24
CA ALA A 249 -22.22 13.88 -6.59
C ALA A 249 -22.09 13.36 -8.03
N ALA A 250 -21.71 14.22 -8.98
CA ALA A 250 -21.47 13.83 -10.37
C ALA A 250 -20.33 12.81 -10.49
N GLU A 251 -19.20 13.04 -9.83
CA GLU A 251 -18.03 12.15 -9.82
C GLU A 251 -18.31 10.79 -9.18
N ARG A 252 -18.92 10.77 -7.98
CA ARG A 252 -19.37 9.53 -7.34
C ARG A 252 -20.37 8.77 -8.22
N SER A 253 -21.24 9.48 -8.93
CA SER A 253 -22.14 8.86 -9.91
C SER A 253 -21.38 8.28 -11.11
N ALA A 254 -20.31 8.93 -11.57
CA ALA A 254 -19.51 8.51 -12.72
C ALA A 254 -18.68 7.27 -12.41
N GLU A 255 -18.05 7.21 -11.23
CA GLU A 255 -17.37 6.00 -10.74
C GLU A 255 -18.36 4.83 -10.58
N ARG A 256 -19.50 5.06 -9.90
CA ARG A 256 -20.54 4.03 -9.75
C ARG A 256 -21.06 3.56 -11.11
N LYS A 257 -21.20 4.45 -12.11
CA LYS A 257 -21.54 4.09 -13.50
C LYS A 257 -20.46 3.25 -14.18
N ASP A 258 -19.16 3.53 -14.01
CA ASP A 258 -18.10 2.72 -14.62
C ASP A 258 -18.05 1.31 -14.02
N ILE A 259 -18.10 1.19 -12.68
CA ILE A 259 -18.14 -0.11 -11.98
C ILE A 259 -19.40 -0.88 -12.42
N THR A 260 -20.56 -0.24 -12.43
CA THR A 260 -21.83 -0.86 -12.88
C THR A 260 -21.75 -1.32 -14.34
N ARG A 261 -21.19 -0.51 -15.25
CA ARG A 261 -20.99 -0.89 -16.65
C ARG A 261 -20.07 -2.10 -16.80
N ARG A 262 -18.94 -2.13 -16.10
CA ARG A 262 -18.02 -3.29 -16.10
C ARG A 262 -18.69 -4.53 -15.53
N LEU A 263 -19.45 -4.39 -14.44
CA LEU A 263 -20.19 -5.49 -13.83
C LEU A 263 -21.26 -6.04 -14.77
N ILE A 264 -22.04 -5.18 -15.44
CA ILE A 264 -23.06 -5.60 -16.41
C ILE A 264 -22.41 -6.37 -17.56
N VAL A 265 -21.30 -5.86 -18.12
CA VAL A 265 -20.54 -6.56 -19.18
C VAL A 265 -20.00 -7.91 -18.67
N ALA A 266 -19.41 -7.93 -17.47
CA ALA A 266 -18.89 -9.14 -16.86
C ALA A 266 -19.99 -10.19 -16.62
N ALA A 267 -21.12 -9.79 -16.06
CA ALA A 267 -22.26 -10.66 -15.79
C ALA A 267 -22.90 -11.20 -17.08
N ILE A 268 -23.19 -10.35 -18.06
CA ILE A 268 -23.80 -10.78 -19.34
C ILE A 268 -22.92 -11.80 -20.07
N LEU A 269 -21.60 -11.66 -20.03
CA LEU A 269 -20.68 -12.58 -20.69
C LEU A 269 -20.37 -13.84 -19.86
N THR A 270 -20.39 -13.73 -18.53
CA THR A 270 -20.09 -14.85 -17.61
C THR A 270 -21.30 -15.77 -17.38
N ILE A 271 -22.51 -15.22 -17.28
CA ILE A 271 -23.74 -15.99 -16.98
C ILE A 271 -23.96 -17.15 -17.97
N PRO A 272 -23.84 -16.98 -19.30
CA PRO A 272 -23.97 -18.09 -20.25
C PRO A 272 -22.93 -19.21 -20.03
N VAL A 273 -21.71 -18.85 -19.61
CA VAL A 273 -20.62 -19.80 -19.36
C VAL A 273 -20.88 -20.59 -18.07
N ILE A 274 -21.22 -19.90 -16.97
CA ILE A 274 -21.65 -20.55 -15.72
C ILE A 274 -22.84 -21.47 -15.98
N PHE A 275 -23.87 -20.98 -16.65
CA PHE A 275 -25.08 -21.74 -16.93
C PHE A 275 -24.77 -23.01 -17.72
N ALA A 276 -23.91 -22.92 -18.75
CA ALA A 276 -23.52 -24.06 -19.56
C ALA A 276 -22.77 -25.12 -18.74
N VAL A 277 -21.71 -24.72 -18.02
CA VAL A 277 -20.86 -25.65 -17.28
C VAL A 277 -21.63 -26.24 -16.10
N MET A 278 -22.26 -25.43 -15.25
CA MET A 278 -23.02 -25.95 -14.11
C MET A 278 -24.19 -26.85 -14.54
N THR A 279 -24.90 -26.51 -15.63
CA THR A 279 -26.00 -27.38 -16.08
C THR A 279 -25.48 -28.71 -16.65
N HIS A 280 -24.35 -28.70 -17.37
CA HIS A 280 -23.70 -29.92 -17.86
C HIS A 280 -23.22 -30.81 -16.70
N GLU A 281 -22.47 -30.26 -15.74
CA GLU A 281 -21.90 -31.02 -14.63
C GLU A 281 -22.96 -31.58 -13.67
N PHE A 282 -24.02 -30.82 -13.36
CA PHE A 282 -25.03 -31.24 -12.37
C PHE A 282 -26.19 -32.05 -12.94
N PHE A 283 -26.60 -31.80 -14.19
CA PHE A 283 -27.81 -32.38 -14.77
C PHE A 283 -27.58 -33.18 -16.06
N ASN A 284 -26.41 -33.04 -16.69
CA ASN A 284 -26.03 -33.62 -17.98
C ASN A 284 -27.19 -33.74 -19.01
N PRO A 285 -27.93 -32.65 -19.32
CA PRO A 285 -29.14 -32.77 -20.10
C PRO A 285 -28.87 -32.76 -21.60
N ALA A 286 -29.48 -33.72 -22.32
CA ALA A 286 -29.39 -33.81 -23.78
C ALA A 286 -29.97 -32.61 -24.56
N TRP A 287 -30.66 -31.67 -23.89
CA TRP A 287 -31.16 -30.44 -24.49
C TRP A 287 -30.17 -29.27 -24.42
N LEU A 288 -29.03 -29.40 -23.74
CA LEU A 288 -28.06 -28.32 -23.61
C LEU A 288 -27.37 -28.07 -24.96
N PRO A 289 -27.37 -26.84 -25.51
CA PRO A 289 -26.74 -26.58 -26.80
C PRO A 289 -25.21 -26.75 -26.74
N GLU A 290 -24.68 -27.68 -27.53
CA GLU A 290 -23.23 -28.01 -27.57
C GLU A 290 -22.34 -26.79 -27.82
N PHE A 291 -22.83 -25.77 -28.53
CA PHE A 291 -22.08 -24.55 -28.79
C PHE A 291 -21.72 -23.77 -27.52
N LEU A 292 -22.52 -23.88 -26.44
CA LEU A 292 -22.22 -23.23 -25.15
C LEU A 292 -21.07 -23.92 -24.38
N LEU A 293 -20.86 -25.21 -24.65
CA LEU A 293 -19.73 -25.99 -24.13
C LEU A 293 -18.47 -25.85 -25.00
N ASN A 294 -18.57 -25.16 -26.14
CA ASN A 294 -17.44 -24.95 -27.03
C ASN A 294 -16.40 -24.02 -26.38
N ARG A 295 -15.19 -24.57 -26.18
CA ARG A 295 -14.02 -23.89 -25.58
C ARG A 295 -13.69 -22.56 -26.25
N TRP A 296 -13.89 -22.44 -27.57
CA TRP A 296 -13.67 -21.20 -28.32
C TRP A 296 -14.71 -20.13 -28.01
N LEU A 297 -15.98 -20.51 -27.78
CA LEU A 297 -17.00 -19.56 -27.36
C LEU A 297 -16.74 -19.10 -25.93
N GLN A 298 -16.40 -20.01 -25.01
CA GLN A 298 -16.05 -19.65 -23.63
C GLN A 298 -14.83 -18.72 -23.58
N LEU A 299 -13.79 -18.99 -24.38
CA LEU A 299 -12.66 -18.08 -24.56
C LEU A 299 -13.12 -16.70 -25.07
N ALA A 300 -13.95 -16.65 -26.11
CA ALA A 300 -14.45 -15.41 -26.70
C ALA A 300 -15.29 -14.58 -25.71
N LEU A 301 -16.14 -15.22 -24.89
CA LEU A 301 -16.97 -14.57 -23.88
C LEU A 301 -16.14 -14.08 -22.68
N ILE A 302 -15.18 -14.87 -22.20
CA ILE A 302 -14.41 -14.54 -20.99
C ILE A 302 -13.19 -13.63 -21.29
N THR A 303 -12.71 -13.54 -22.53
CA THR A 303 -11.61 -12.62 -22.90
C THR A 303 -11.92 -11.15 -22.58
N PRO A 304 -13.10 -10.58 -22.93
CA PRO A 304 -13.48 -9.23 -22.48
C PRO A 304 -13.62 -9.11 -20.95
N VAL A 305 -14.09 -10.15 -20.26
CA VAL A 305 -14.19 -10.14 -18.79
C VAL A 305 -12.80 -10.04 -18.17
N MET A 306 -11.85 -10.83 -18.67
CA MET A 306 -10.45 -10.81 -18.23
C MET A 306 -9.74 -9.48 -18.56
N LEU A 307 -9.84 -9.01 -19.81
CA LEU A 307 -9.02 -7.90 -20.32
C LEU A 307 -9.63 -6.50 -20.16
N TYR A 308 -10.96 -6.38 -20.01
CA TYR A 308 -11.64 -5.09 -19.82
C TYR A 308 -12.25 -4.95 -18.43
N ALA A 309 -13.05 -5.93 -17.98
CA ALA A 309 -13.69 -5.84 -16.67
C ALA A 309 -12.68 -6.05 -15.52
N GLY A 310 -11.78 -7.02 -15.66
CA GLY A 310 -10.70 -7.33 -14.71
C GLY A 310 -9.50 -6.35 -14.75
N TRP A 311 -9.36 -5.51 -15.77
CA TRP A 311 -8.19 -4.64 -15.95
C TRP A 311 -7.79 -3.79 -14.72
N PRO A 312 -8.72 -3.12 -14.00
CA PRO A 312 -8.36 -2.32 -12.82
C PRO A 312 -7.79 -3.19 -11.69
N ILE A 313 -8.26 -4.43 -11.56
CA ILE A 313 -7.79 -5.41 -10.58
C ILE A 313 -6.38 -5.87 -10.97
N HIS A 314 -6.19 -6.27 -12.23
CA HIS A 314 -4.92 -6.80 -12.74
C HIS A 314 -3.79 -5.77 -12.78
N ARG A 315 -4.09 -4.52 -13.14
CA ARG A 315 -3.11 -3.42 -13.06
C ARG A 315 -2.59 -3.24 -11.64
N THR A 316 -3.50 -3.27 -10.65
CA THR A 316 -3.17 -3.07 -9.23
C THR A 316 -2.41 -4.28 -8.68
N GLY A 317 -2.91 -5.50 -8.91
CA GLY A 317 -2.25 -6.72 -8.46
C GLY A 317 -0.86 -6.95 -9.07
N TRP A 318 -0.64 -6.57 -10.33
CA TRP A 318 0.68 -6.68 -10.97
C TRP A 318 1.72 -5.70 -10.42
N LEU A 319 1.29 -4.46 -10.09
CA LEU A 319 2.14 -3.48 -9.42
C LEU A 319 2.61 -4.03 -8.06
N THR A 320 1.67 -4.49 -7.23
CA THR A 320 1.93 -5.08 -5.91
C THR A 320 2.85 -6.31 -6.01
N LEU A 321 2.55 -7.27 -6.90
CA LEU A 321 3.38 -8.47 -7.10
C LEU A 321 4.84 -8.17 -7.48
N ARG A 322 5.07 -7.14 -8.31
CA ARG A 322 6.41 -6.71 -8.72
C ARG A 322 7.26 -6.25 -7.53
N HIS A 323 6.62 -5.83 -6.44
CA HIS A 323 7.27 -5.32 -5.24
C HIS A 323 7.46 -6.39 -4.16
N ARG A 324 7.21 -7.67 -4.50
CA ARG A 324 7.24 -8.83 -3.58
C ARG A 324 6.26 -8.69 -2.41
N THR A 325 5.16 -7.96 -2.62
CA THR A 325 4.06 -7.82 -1.65
C THR A 325 2.84 -8.61 -2.11
N ALA A 326 1.98 -8.98 -1.16
CA ALA A 326 0.79 -9.76 -1.40
C ALA A 326 -0.43 -9.08 -0.78
N ASP A 327 -1.38 -8.67 -1.63
CA ASP A 327 -2.68 -8.12 -1.25
C ASP A 327 -3.82 -8.93 -1.90
N MET A 328 -5.07 -8.53 -1.62
CA MET A 328 -6.26 -9.13 -2.25
C MET A 328 -6.17 -9.09 -3.78
N ASN A 329 -5.78 -7.96 -4.38
CA ASN A 329 -5.71 -7.83 -5.84
C ASN A 329 -4.61 -8.70 -6.46
N THR A 330 -3.50 -8.90 -5.75
CA THR A 330 -2.39 -9.78 -6.15
C THR A 330 -2.86 -11.23 -6.24
N LEU A 331 -3.49 -11.75 -5.18
CA LEU A 331 -4.00 -13.12 -5.15
C LEU A 331 -4.99 -13.39 -6.29
N ILE A 332 -5.95 -12.48 -6.48
CA ILE A 332 -6.93 -12.55 -7.57
C ILE A 332 -6.21 -12.56 -8.93
N THR A 333 -5.28 -11.63 -9.13
CA THR A 333 -4.60 -11.44 -10.42
C THR A 333 -3.73 -12.63 -10.80
N VAL A 334 -2.97 -13.20 -9.85
CA VAL A 334 -2.21 -14.42 -10.10
C VAL A 334 -3.15 -15.60 -10.41
N GLY A 335 -4.23 -15.76 -9.63
CA GLY A 335 -5.21 -16.83 -9.81
C GLY A 335 -5.92 -16.79 -11.16
N THR A 336 -6.50 -15.64 -11.54
CA THR A 336 -7.24 -15.52 -12.81
C THR A 336 -6.31 -15.57 -14.02
N ILE A 337 -5.10 -15.00 -13.96
CA ILE A 337 -4.11 -15.13 -15.04
C ILE A 337 -3.71 -16.59 -15.23
N ALA A 338 -3.42 -17.33 -14.14
CA ALA A 338 -3.05 -18.74 -14.23
C ALA A 338 -4.19 -19.60 -14.82
N ALA A 339 -5.41 -19.44 -14.31
CA ALA A 339 -6.59 -20.16 -14.81
C ALA A 339 -6.91 -19.83 -16.28
N PHE A 340 -6.83 -18.55 -16.67
CA PHE A 340 -7.06 -18.13 -18.05
C PHE A 340 -5.98 -18.65 -19.00
N ALA A 341 -4.70 -18.55 -18.62
CA ALA A 341 -3.57 -19.03 -19.41
C ALA A 341 -3.61 -20.56 -19.59
N TYR A 342 -3.91 -21.32 -18.53
CA TYR A 342 -4.11 -22.78 -18.63
C TYR A 342 -5.23 -23.12 -19.62
N SER A 343 -6.38 -22.46 -19.48
CA SER A 343 -7.54 -22.67 -20.35
C SER A 343 -7.24 -22.32 -21.81
N LEU A 344 -6.45 -21.28 -22.05
CA LEU A 344 -5.97 -20.87 -23.38
C LEU A 344 -5.07 -21.94 -24.01
N VAL A 345 -4.13 -22.53 -23.26
CA VAL A 345 -3.30 -23.65 -23.72
C VAL A 345 -4.16 -24.88 -24.06
N VAL A 346 -5.12 -25.24 -23.20
CA VAL A 346 -6.06 -26.36 -23.45
C VAL A 346 -6.93 -26.14 -24.69
N THR A 347 -7.30 -24.89 -24.99
CA THR A 347 -8.13 -24.53 -26.16
C THR A 347 -7.30 -24.51 -27.45
N THR A 348 -6.10 -23.93 -27.42
CA THR A 348 -5.28 -23.67 -28.63
C THR A 348 -4.28 -24.78 -28.96
N ALA A 349 -3.79 -25.50 -27.95
CA ALA A 349 -2.76 -26.54 -28.09
C ALA A 349 -3.11 -27.81 -27.29
N PRO A 350 -4.30 -28.42 -27.47
CA PRO A 350 -4.76 -29.57 -26.67
C PRO A 350 -3.83 -30.79 -26.74
N GLY A 351 -3.05 -30.94 -27.82
CA GLY A 351 -2.08 -32.04 -27.98
C GLY A 351 -0.89 -31.99 -27.02
N VAL A 352 -0.63 -30.85 -26.36
CA VAL A 352 0.43 -30.71 -25.34
C VAL A 352 0.04 -31.41 -24.02
N LEU A 353 -1.25 -31.64 -23.79
CA LEU A 353 -1.76 -32.18 -22.53
C LEU A 353 -2.44 -33.56 -22.72
N PRO A 354 -2.26 -34.50 -21.77
CA PRO A 354 -3.05 -35.73 -21.67
C PRO A 354 -4.56 -35.46 -21.67
N GLU A 355 -5.36 -36.39 -22.20
CA GLU A 355 -6.81 -36.22 -22.36
C GLU A 355 -7.54 -35.92 -21.06
N ASN A 356 -7.15 -36.59 -19.98
CA ASN A 356 -7.69 -36.40 -18.63
C ASN A 356 -7.37 -35.04 -17.99
N LEU A 357 -6.54 -34.20 -18.62
CA LEU A 357 -6.19 -32.86 -18.13
C LEU A 357 -6.76 -31.72 -19.01
N ARG A 358 -7.52 -32.02 -20.07
CA ARG A 358 -8.06 -31.03 -21.02
C ARG A 358 -9.34 -30.30 -20.55
N ALA A 359 -9.51 -30.13 -19.24
CA ALA A 359 -10.53 -29.27 -18.65
C ALA A 359 -10.17 -27.78 -18.84
N VAL A 360 -11.17 -26.91 -18.92
CA VAL A 360 -10.99 -25.45 -19.00
C VAL A 360 -11.65 -24.76 -17.82
N TYR A 361 -11.09 -23.62 -17.38
CA TYR A 361 -11.49 -22.87 -16.19
C TYR A 361 -11.95 -21.45 -16.52
N TYR A 362 -12.48 -21.24 -17.74
CA TYR A 362 -13.02 -19.95 -18.16
C TYR A 362 -14.17 -19.49 -17.25
N GLU A 363 -15.02 -20.40 -16.76
CA GLU A 363 -16.07 -20.06 -15.79
C GLU A 363 -15.48 -19.42 -14.53
N ALA A 364 -14.40 -19.98 -13.97
CA ALA A 364 -13.85 -19.57 -12.69
C ALA A 364 -13.27 -18.16 -12.78
N VAL A 365 -12.59 -17.86 -13.89
CA VAL A 365 -12.09 -16.51 -14.22
C VAL A 365 -13.25 -15.51 -14.28
N GLY A 366 -14.33 -15.86 -14.99
CA GLY A 366 -15.52 -15.01 -15.11
C GLY A 366 -16.24 -14.79 -13.78
N VAL A 367 -16.49 -15.86 -13.01
CA VAL A 367 -17.12 -15.84 -11.69
C VAL A 367 -16.35 -14.92 -10.74
N ILE A 368 -15.04 -15.16 -10.59
CA ILE A 368 -14.20 -14.43 -9.65
C ILE A 368 -14.25 -12.93 -9.97
N ILE A 369 -13.96 -12.53 -11.21
CA ILE A 369 -13.95 -11.12 -11.63
C ILE A 369 -15.34 -10.47 -11.43
N THR A 370 -16.42 -11.18 -11.79
CA THR A 370 -17.79 -10.67 -11.66
C THR A 370 -18.18 -10.45 -10.20
N LEU A 371 -17.88 -11.40 -9.31
CA LEU A 371 -18.21 -11.29 -7.88
C LEU A 371 -17.39 -10.20 -7.17
N ILE A 372 -16.13 -9.97 -7.56
CA ILE A 372 -15.33 -8.86 -7.01
C ILE A 372 -15.88 -7.50 -7.45
N LEU A 373 -16.29 -7.37 -8.71
CA LEU A 373 -16.92 -6.15 -9.21
C LEU A 373 -18.28 -5.89 -8.54
N LEU A 374 -19.04 -6.95 -8.25
CA LEU A 374 -20.28 -6.87 -7.46
C LEU A 374 -19.99 -6.41 -6.03
N GLY A 375 -18.99 -6.98 -5.35
CA GLY A 375 -18.58 -6.58 -4.02
C GLY A 375 -18.20 -5.09 -3.95
N ARG A 376 -17.37 -4.62 -4.89
CA ARG A 376 -17.02 -3.18 -5.00
C ARG A 376 -18.23 -2.29 -5.28
N LEU A 377 -19.19 -2.75 -6.08
CA LEU A 377 -20.43 -2.00 -6.32
C LEU A 377 -21.30 -1.90 -5.06
N LEU A 378 -21.45 -3.00 -4.32
CA LEU A 378 -22.21 -3.03 -3.06
C LEU A 378 -21.57 -2.14 -1.99
N GLU A 379 -20.24 -2.15 -1.87
CA GLU A 379 -19.47 -1.25 -1.01
C GLU A 379 -19.72 0.23 -1.37
N ALA A 380 -19.61 0.57 -2.66
CA ALA A 380 -19.86 1.91 -3.16
C ALA A 380 -21.33 2.36 -3.05
N ILE A 381 -22.29 1.42 -2.96
CA ILE A 381 -23.71 1.71 -2.67
C ILE A 381 -23.89 1.98 -1.18
N ALA A 382 -23.35 1.11 -0.30
CA ALA A 382 -23.48 1.23 1.15
C ALA A 382 -22.91 2.55 1.68
N LYS A 383 -21.72 2.96 1.20
CA LYS A 383 -21.09 4.24 1.55
C LYS A 383 -21.86 5.49 1.09
N GLY A 384 -22.74 5.35 0.08
CA GLY A 384 -23.53 6.46 -0.45
C GLY A 384 -24.96 6.55 0.11
N GLY A 385 -25.29 5.75 1.13
CA GLY A 385 -26.58 5.77 1.83
C GLY A 385 -26.51 6.36 3.25
N THR A 386 -25.33 6.78 3.69
CA THR A 386 -25.02 7.49 4.94
C THR A 386 -24.59 8.91 4.65
#